data_AF-A0AAV1KLZ3-F1
#
_entry.id   AF-A0AAV1KLZ3-F1
#
_cell.length_a   1.000
_cell.length_b   1.000
_cell.length_c   1.000
_cell.angle_alpha   90.00
_cell.angle_beta   90.00
_cell.angle_gamma   90.00
#
_symmetry.space_group_name_H-M   'P 1'
#
loop_
_entity.id
_entity.type
_entity.pdbx_description
1 polymer ?
#
loop_
_entity_poly.entity_id
_entity_poly.type
_entity_poly.pdbx_seq_one_letter_code
_entity_poly.pdbx_strand_id
1 'polypeptide(L)'
;MEYLKSAINTNFQDWPVLKDNILSKDGSVNENNVDAVILKTMVRNQKLDSASSFANYLKSSASVLSIGATNSILGLYYEKGKNKSLSPSEKQFILNTFIDLYNKYKVLDYSTSESLLHALCAIDEWEKALKVLDDLKLSCTPSHSAYSTLIGTLFKNNKVKEALDMINRSVSDLRPLQDYAYKEWMNYYLRKYKNKGTIIKHLDTICSHITKNCAVISMATADEMIKTYSLLGWNAEFVEVIKQR
;
A
#
# COMPACT_ATOMS: atom_id res chain seq x y z
N MET A 1 -8.14 -3.70 24.13
CA MET A 1 -7.39 -4.40 23.03
C MET A 1 -7.19 -5.92 23.21
N GLU A 2 -6.93 -6.47 24.40
CA GLU A 2 -6.70 -7.92 24.57
C GLU A 2 -7.91 -8.79 24.22
N TYR A 3 -9.11 -8.37 24.63
CA TYR A 3 -10.36 -9.05 24.27
C TYR A 3 -10.56 -9.16 22.76
N LEU A 4 -10.35 -8.06 22.02
CA LEU A 4 -10.46 -8.05 20.56
C LEU A 4 -9.46 -9.01 19.92
N LYS A 5 -8.21 -9.05 20.39
CA LYS A 5 -7.21 -10.02 19.91
C LYS A 5 -7.65 -11.47 20.17
N SER A 6 -8.20 -11.75 21.36
CA SER A 6 -8.74 -13.06 21.71
C SER A 6 -9.92 -13.45 20.81
N ALA A 7 -10.90 -12.57 20.65
CA ALA A 7 -12.12 -12.82 19.85
C ALA A 7 -11.81 -13.00 18.36
N ILE A 8 -10.84 -12.25 17.84
CA ILE A 8 -10.37 -12.39 16.46
C ILE A 8 -9.72 -13.77 16.23
N ASN A 9 -9.06 -14.35 17.24
CA ASN A 9 -8.42 -15.66 17.12
C ASN A 9 -9.43 -16.82 17.14
N THR A 10 -10.63 -16.61 17.70
CA THR A 10 -11.68 -17.64 17.80
C THR A 10 -12.68 -17.62 16.64
N ASN A 11 -12.39 -16.93 15.53
CA ASN A 11 -13.30 -16.80 14.37
C ASN A 11 -14.72 -16.34 14.74
N PHE A 12 -14.83 -15.38 15.65
CA PHE A 12 -16.10 -14.81 16.09
C PHE A 12 -16.91 -14.21 14.92
N GLN A 13 -18.24 -14.43 14.86
CA GLN A 13 -19.10 -13.97 13.76
C GLN A 13 -20.27 -13.05 14.18
N ASP A 14 -20.56 -12.92 15.47
CA ASP A 14 -21.68 -12.08 15.95
C ASP A 14 -21.24 -10.61 16.12
N TRP A 15 -21.14 -9.88 15.01
CA TRP A 15 -20.56 -8.54 15.01
C TRP A 15 -21.19 -7.53 15.99
N PRO A 16 -22.52 -7.47 16.18
CA PRO A 16 -23.13 -6.67 17.25
C PRO A 16 -22.58 -6.99 18.63
N VAL A 17 -22.55 -8.27 19.02
CA VAL A 17 -22.05 -8.69 20.33
C VAL A 17 -20.56 -8.38 20.49
N LEU A 18 -19.77 -8.49 19.41
CA LEU A 18 -18.36 -8.09 19.44
C LEU A 18 -18.23 -6.61 19.77
N LYS A 19 -19.00 -5.76 19.08
CA LYS A 19 -18.97 -4.30 19.23
C LYS A 19 -19.34 -3.91 20.66
N ASP A 20 -20.44 -4.43 21.20
CA ASP A 20 -20.91 -4.10 22.56
C ASP A 20 -19.89 -4.51 23.63
N ASN A 21 -19.27 -5.68 23.48
CA ASN A 21 -18.22 -6.13 24.39
C ASN A 21 -16.96 -5.26 24.34
N ILE A 22 -16.64 -4.67 23.18
CA ILE A 22 -15.48 -3.78 23.05
C ILE A 22 -15.80 -2.42 23.65
N LEU A 23 -16.97 -1.86 23.33
CA LEU A 23 -17.44 -0.58 23.86
C LEU A 23 -17.53 -0.58 25.40
N SER A 24 -17.94 -1.71 26.00
CA SER A 24 -18.04 -1.84 27.46
C SER A 24 -16.70 -2.05 28.18
N LYS A 25 -15.65 -2.51 27.48
CA LYS A 25 -14.37 -2.89 28.10
C LYS A 25 -13.20 -1.95 27.81
N ASP A 26 -13.28 -1.14 26.76
CA ASP A 26 -12.17 -0.32 26.29
C ASP A 26 -12.56 1.16 26.25
N GLY A 27 -12.18 1.92 27.30
CA GLY A 27 -12.53 3.34 27.41
C GLY A 27 -11.93 4.25 26.33
N SER A 28 -11.00 3.74 25.51
CA SER A 28 -10.47 4.46 24.35
C SER A 28 -11.30 4.29 23.07
N VAL A 29 -12.24 3.34 23.08
CA VAL A 29 -13.12 3.01 21.95
C VAL A 29 -14.51 3.56 22.22
N ASN A 30 -15.11 4.17 21.21
CA ASN A 30 -16.46 4.69 21.25
C ASN A 30 -17.22 4.34 19.96
N GLU A 31 -18.52 4.65 19.91
CA GLU A 31 -19.38 4.30 18.79
C GLU A 31 -18.89 4.85 17.44
N ASN A 32 -18.16 5.97 17.45
CA ASN A 32 -17.65 6.60 16.23
C ASN A 32 -16.40 5.92 15.66
N ASN A 33 -15.62 5.24 16.50
CA ASN A 33 -14.32 4.67 16.11
C ASN A 33 -14.27 3.13 16.19
N VAL A 34 -15.24 2.47 16.83
CA VAL A 34 -15.24 1.01 17.07
C VAL A 34 -15.06 0.20 15.80
N ASP A 35 -15.77 0.55 14.73
CA ASP A 35 -15.71 -0.17 13.45
C ASP A 35 -14.31 -0.09 12.82
N ALA A 36 -13.73 1.11 12.84
CA ALA A 36 -12.38 1.36 12.33
C ALA A 36 -11.33 0.61 13.17
N VAL A 37 -11.47 0.60 14.50
CA VAL A 37 -10.56 -0.09 15.42
C VAL A 37 -10.59 -1.59 15.19
N ILE A 38 -11.78 -2.19 15.07
CA ILE A 38 -11.95 -3.62 14.80
C ILE A 38 -11.28 -3.99 13.47
N LEU A 39 -11.62 -3.29 12.38
CA LEU A 39 -11.05 -3.56 11.06
C LEU A 39 -9.52 -3.41 11.04
N LYS A 40 -8.99 -2.30 11.55
CA LYS A 40 -7.54 -2.07 11.61
C LYS A 40 -6.83 -3.15 12.42
N THR A 41 -7.44 -3.62 13.51
CA THR A 41 -6.86 -4.68 14.33
C THR A 41 -6.84 -6.01 13.59
N MET A 42 -7.93 -6.40 12.92
CA MET A 42 -7.98 -7.62 12.12
C MET A 42 -6.94 -7.59 10.99
N VAL A 43 -6.84 -6.48 10.27
CA VAL A 43 -5.88 -6.29 9.17
C VAL A 43 -4.43 -6.38 9.67
N ARG A 44 -4.10 -5.70 10.77
CA ARG A 44 -2.75 -5.77 11.38
C ARG A 44 -2.34 -7.18 11.81
N ASN A 45 -3.31 -8.02 12.19
CA ASN A 45 -3.08 -9.41 12.56
C ASN A 45 -3.27 -10.39 11.38
N GLN A 46 -3.33 -9.88 10.14
CA GLN A 46 -3.48 -10.67 8.91
C GLN A 46 -4.73 -11.57 8.86
N LYS A 47 -5.77 -11.22 9.62
CA LYS A 47 -7.07 -11.93 9.63
C LYS A 47 -7.99 -11.35 8.55
N LEU A 48 -7.53 -11.40 7.30
CA LEU A 48 -8.17 -10.71 6.17
C LEU A 48 -9.57 -11.26 5.84
N ASP A 49 -9.83 -12.54 6.08
CA ASP A 49 -11.14 -13.14 5.81
C ASP A 49 -12.17 -12.72 6.87
N SER A 50 -11.80 -12.70 8.16
CA SER A 50 -12.63 -12.11 9.23
C SER A 50 -12.89 -10.63 8.99
N ALA A 51 -11.86 -9.87 8.60
CA ALA A 51 -12.00 -8.46 8.24
C ALA A 51 -12.94 -8.25 7.06
N SER A 52 -12.92 -9.15 6.07
CA SER A 52 -13.83 -9.11 4.91
C SER A 52 -15.28 -9.39 5.33
N SER A 53 -15.50 -10.37 6.20
CA SER A 53 -16.81 -10.68 6.75
C SER A 53 -17.39 -9.50 7.54
N PHE A 54 -16.58 -8.89 8.40
CA PHE A 54 -16.99 -7.70 9.16
C PHE A 54 -17.23 -6.49 8.25
N ALA A 55 -16.39 -6.24 7.25
CA ALA A 55 -16.61 -5.18 6.26
C ALA A 55 -17.92 -5.37 5.48
N ASN A 56 -18.27 -6.61 5.14
CA ASN A 56 -19.55 -6.91 4.48
C ASN A 56 -20.73 -6.64 5.40
N TYR A 57 -20.64 -7.05 6.66
CA TYR A 57 -21.65 -6.70 7.68
C TYR A 57 -21.84 -5.19 7.81
N LEU A 58 -20.76 -4.41 7.87
CA LEU A 58 -20.86 -2.95 7.97
C LEU A 58 -21.53 -2.35 6.73
N LYS A 59 -21.15 -2.80 5.53
CA LYS A 59 -21.78 -2.33 4.28
C LYS A 59 -23.26 -2.69 4.16
N SER A 60 -23.70 -3.79 4.76
CA SER A 60 -25.10 -4.23 4.69
C SER A 60 -25.97 -3.66 5.81
N SER A 61 -25.39 -3.34 6.97
CA SER A 61 -26.12 -2.90 8.16
C SER A 61 -26.10 -1.39 8.37
N ALA A 62 -25.07 -0.68 7.89
CA ALA A 62 -24.97 0.76 8.05
C ALA A 62 -25.60 1.50 6.87
N SER A 63 -26.39 2.54 7.16
CA SER A 63 -26.90 3.46 6.13
C SER A 63 -25.79 4.33 5.53
N VAL A 64 -24.81 4.72 6.35
CA VAL A 64 -23.61 5.47 5.95
C VAL A 64 -22.42 4.98 6.77
N LEU A 65 -21.33 4.58 6.10
CA LEU A 65 -20.07 4.25 6.76
C LEU A 65 -19.36 5.52 7.25
N SER A 66 -18.81 5.48 8.47
CA SER A 66 -17.93 6.56 8.93
C SER A 66 -16.66 6.62 8.08
N ILE A 67 -16.04 7.80 7.97
CA ILE A 67 -14.76 7.97 7.25
C ILE A 67 -13.69 7.00 7.78
N GLY A 68 -13.65 6.80 9.10
CA GLY A 68 -12.74 5.85 9.73
C GLY A 68 -12.99 4.40 9.30
N ALA A 69 -14.25 3.97 9.23
CA ALA A 69 -14.62 2.63 8.76
C ALA A 69 -14.28 2.48 7.27
N THR A 70 -14.66 3.45 6.44
CA THR A 70 -14.33 3.49 5.00
C THR A 70 -12.83 3.37 4.76
N ASN A 71 -12.00 4.20 5.42
CA ASN A 71 -10.55 4.15 5.30
C ASN A 71 -9.98 2.79 5.72
N SER A 72 -10.58 2.15 6.74
CA SER A 72 -10.16 0.84 7.21
C SER A 72 -10.53 -0.28 6.23
N ILE A 73 -11.67 -0.17 5.53
CA ILE A 73 -12.05 -1.09 4.44
C ILE A 73 -11.13 -0.91 3.23
N LEU A 74 -10.80 0.33 2.86
CA LEU A 74 -9.82 0.60 1.79
C LEU A 74 -8.45 -0.01 2.12
N GLY A 75 -7.98 0.14 3.36
CA GLY A 75 -6.76 -0.50 3.84
C GLY A 75 -6.81 -2.03 3.81
N LEU A 76 -7.95 -2.63 4.18
CA LEU A 76 -8.17 -4.08 4.04
C LEU A 76 -8.03 -4.51 2.58
N TYR A 77 -8.64 -3.79 1.64
CA TYR A 77 -8.58 -4.13 0.22
C TYR A 77 -7.20 -3.95 -0.37
N TYR A 78 -6.44 -2.96 0.08
CA TYR A 78 -5.02 -2.85 -0.25
C TYR A 78 -4.23 -4.08 0.22
N GLU A 79 -4.37 -4.50 1.48
CA GLU A 79 -3.66 -5.70 1.98
C GLU A 79 -4.09 -6.99 1.26
N LYS A 80 -5.38 -7.15 0.94
CA LYS A 80 -5.85 -8.28 0.13
C LYS A 80 -5.25 -8.26 -1.28
N GLY A 81 -5.22 -7.08 -1.91
CA GLY A 81 -4.72 -6.86 -3.27
C GLY A 81 -3.25 -7.20 -3.47
N LYS A 82 -2.45 -7.23 -2.40
CA LYS A 82 -1.04 -7.68 -2.46
C LYS A 82 -0.89 -9.16 -2.80
N ASN A 83 -1.85 -9.99 -2.40
CA ASN A 83 -1.75 -11.46 -2.50
C ASN A 83 -2.78 -12.08 -3.45
N LYS A 84 -3.96 -11.46 -3.60
CA LYS A 84 -5.06 -11.96 -4.41
C LYS A 84 -5.78 -10.84 -5.14
N SER A 85 -6.33 -11.16 -6.31
CA SER A 85 -7.21 -10.24 -7.02
C SER A 85 -8.48 -10.00 -6.19
N LEU A 86 -8.90 -8.74 -6.10
CA LEU A 86 -10.13 -8.35 -5.43
C LEU A 86 -11.37 -8.79 -6.22
N SER A 87 -12.46 -9.06 -5.51
CA SER A 87 -13.73 -9.40 -6.15
C SER A 87 -14.33 -8.18 -6.88
N PRO A 88 -15.25 -8.37 -7.84
CA PRO A 88 -15.90 -7.25 -8.53
C PRO A 88 -16.58 -6.25 -7.58
N SER A 89 -17.22 -6.74 -6.50
CA SER A 89 -17.88 -5.87 -5.53
C SER A 89 -16.90 -5.07 -4.68
N GLU A 90 -15.72 -5.62 -4.38
CA GLU A 90 -14.64 -4.91 -3.68
C GLU A 90 -14.04 -3.82 -4.56
N LYS A 91 -13.81 -4.11 -5.85
CA LYS A 91 -13.35 -3.11 -6.83
C LYS A 91 -14.36 -1.98 -6.97
N GLN A 92 -15.65 -2.30 -7.11
CA GLN A 92 -16.71 -1.31 -7.22
C GLN A 92 -16.81 -0.42 -5.98
N PHE A 93 -16.63 -0.99 -4.79
CA PHE A 93 -16.61 -0.21 -3.54
C PHE A 93 -15.51 0.86 -3.56
N ILE A 94 -14.29 0.51 -4.02
CA ILE A 94 -13.16 1.46 -4.10
C ILE A 94 -13.50 2.60 -5.08
N LEU A 95 -14.03 2.26 -6.25
CA LEU A 95 -14.40 3.24 -7.28
C LEU A 95 -15.53 4.18 -6.83
N ASN A 96 -16.57 3.63 -6.19
CA ASN A 96 -17.66 4.43 -5.64
C ASN A 96 -17.16 5.34 -4.52
N THR A 97 -16.30 4.82 -3.64
CA THR A 97 -15.70 5.62 -2.56
C THR A 97 -14.90 6.79 -3.12
N PHE A 98 -14.14 6.60 -4.20
CA PHE A 98 -13.46 7.70 -4.89
C PHE A 98 -14.46 8.77 -5.34
N ILE A 99 -15.53 8.38 -6.02
CA ILE A 99 -16.55 9.31 -6.52
C ILE A 99 -17.23 10.05 -5.36
N ASP A 100 -17.68 9.32 -4.34
CA ASP A 100 -18.41 9.88 -3.19
C ASP A 100 -17.56 10.88 -2.42
N LEU A 101 -16.27 10.57 -2.20
CA LEU A 101 -15.36 11.45 -1.49
C LEU A 101 -15.10 12.76 -2.26
N TYR A 102 -14.90 12.68 -3.57
CA TYR A 102 -14.66 13.87 -4.40
C TYR A 102 -15.93 14.69 -4.68
N ASN A 103 -17.11 14.07 -4.62
CA ASN A 103 -18.38 14.79 -4.66
C ASN A 103 -18.68 15.52 -3.35
N LYS A 104 -18.31 14.91 -2.21
CA LYS A 104 -18.64 15.43 -0.89
C LYS A 104 -17.62 16.44 -0.37
N TYR A 105 -16.34 16.26 -0.69
CA TYR A 105 -15.24 17.03 -0.13
C TYR A 105 -14.37 17.63 -1.22
N LYS A 106 -14.08 18.92 -1.09
CA LYS A 106 -13.14 19.62 -1.98
C LYS A 106 -11.68 19.20 -1.73
N VAL A 107 -11.34 18.89 -0.48
CA VAL A 107 -10.01 18.46 -0.04
C VAL A 107 -10.18 17.29 0.93
N LEU A 108 -9.44 16.21 0.68
CA LEU A 108 -9.43 15.04 1.56
C LEU A 108 -8.29 15.16 2.57
N ASP A 109 -8.50 14.63 3.78
CA ASP A 109 -7.43 14.56 4.76
C ASP A 109 -6.33 13.57 4.36
N TYR A 110 -5.19 13.66 5.03
CA TYR A 110 -4.02 12.81 4.79
C TYR A 110 -4.35 11.31 4.84
N SER A 111 -5.07 10.86 5.89
CA SER A 111 -5.35 9.44 6.10
C SER A 111 -6.28 8.87 5.03
N THR A 112 -7.25 9.66 4.59
CA THR A 112 -8.25 9.30 3.59
C THR A 112 -7.61 9.25 2.22
N SER A 113 -6.84 10.27 1.86
CA SER A 113 -6.08 10.30 0.60
C SER A 113 -5.15 9.11 0.46
N GLU A 114 -4.36 8.79 1.49
CA GLU A 114 -3.44 7.64 1.40
C GLU A 114 -4.17 6.30 1.33
N SER A 115 -5.21 6.10 2.13
CA SER A 115 -6.00 4.86 2.10
C SER A 115 -6.65 4.65 0.72
N LEU A 116 -7.17 5.72 0.12
CA LEU A 116 -7.78 5.69 -1.20
C LEU A 116 -6.75 5.43 -2.30
N LEU A 117 -5.59 6.09 -2.25
CA LEU A 117 -4.51 5.88 -3.20
C LEU A 117 -4.05 4.41 -3.19
N HIS A 118 -3.78 3.85 -2.00
CA HIS A 118 -3.37 2.46 -1.88
C HIS A 118 -4.40 1.49 -2.45
N ALA A 119 -5.69 1.70 -2.16
CA ALA A 119 -6.76 0.86 -2.67
C ALA A 119 -6.96 0.98 -4.19
N LEU A 120 -6.85 2.19 -4.76
CA LEU A 120 -6.89 2.40 -6.21
C LEU A 120 -5.72 1.68 -6.91
N CYS A 121 -4.52 1.77 -6.35
CA CYS A 121 -3.35 1.03 -6.84
C CYS A 121 -3.54 -0.49 -6.80
N ALA A 122 -4.25 -1.01 -5.79
CA ALA A 122 -4.55 -2.44 -5.69
C ALA A 122 -5.47 -2.97 -6.80
N ILE A 123 -6.19 -2.08 -7.49
CA ILE A 123 -7.04 -2.41 -8.64
C ILE A 123 -6.51 -1.86 -9.97
N ASP A 124 -5.23 -1.45 -10.00
CA ASP A 124 -4.53 -0.90 -11.16
C ASP A 124 -5.15 0.42 -11.71
N GLU A 125 -5.94 1.14 -10.92
CA GLU A 125 -6.52 2.46 -11.26
C GLU A 125 -5.51 3.60 -11.04
N TRP A 126 -4.36 3.51 -11.72
CA TRP A 126 -3.20 4.37 -11.49
C TRP A 126 -3.45 5.85 -11.83
N GLU A 127 -4.33 6.18 -12.79
CA GLU A 127 -4.67 7.58 -13.13
C GLU A 127 -5.40 8.27 -11.96
N LYS A 128 -6.37 7.58 -11.35
CA LYS A 128 -7.08 8.08 -10.17
C LYS A 128 -6.13 8.15 -8.98
N ALA A 129 -5.26 7.15 -8.80
CA ALA A 129 -4.28 7.16 -7.73
C ALA A 129 -3.26 8.32 -7.87
N LEU A 130 -2.82 8.63 -9.08
CA LEU A 130 -1.96 9.77 -9.37
C LEU A 130 -2.67 11.09 -9.02
N LYS A 131 -3.94 11.24 -9.42
CA LYS A 131 -4.76 12.40 -9.02
C LYS A 131 -4.83 12.55 -7.51
N VAL A 132 -5.08 11.46 -6.77
CA VAL A 132 -5.14 11.50 -5.30
C VAL A 132 -3.80 11.93 -4.71
N LEU A 133 -2.67 11.48 -5.27
CA LEU A 133 -1.33 11.91 -4.82
C LEU A 133 -1.10 13.41 -5.07
N ASP A 134 -1.49 13.91 -6.24
CA ASP A 134 -1.38 15.34 -6.58
C ASP A 134 -2.24 16.22 -5.67
N ASP A 135 -3.48 15.82 -5.39
CA ASP A 135 -4.36 16.53 -4.47
C ASP A 135 -3.82 16.47 -3.02
N LEU A 136 -3.23 15.33 -2.60
CA LEU A 136 -2.58 15.19 -1.30
C LEU A 136 -1.42 16.17 -1.16
N LYS A 137 -0.59 16.33 -2.21
CA LYS A 137 0.55 17.27 -2.24
C LYS A 137 0.15 18.73 -1.98
N LEU A 138 -1.09 19.11 -2.25
CA LEU A 138 -1.57 20.48 -2.01
C LEU A 138 -1.68 20.81 -0.51
N SER A 139 -1.84 19.80 0.33
CA SER A 139 -2.06 19.98 1.78
C SER A 139 -0.95 19.37 2.64
N CYS A 140 -0.34 18.26 2.20
CA CYS A 140 0.63 17.49 2.96
C CYS A 140 1.64 16.78 2.04
N THR A 141 2.84 16.49 2.55
CA THR A 141 3.80 15.64 1.84
C THR A 141 3.35 14.17 1.89
N PRO A 142 3.15 13.48 0.74
CA PRO A 142 2.80 12.05 0.72
C PRO A 142 3.83 11.18 1.48
N SER A 143 3.40 10.04 2.02
CA SER A 143 4.34 9.09 2.64
C SER A 143 5.22 8.36 1.62
N HIS A 144 6.27 7.74 2.15
CA HIS A 144 7.06 6.74 1.41
C HIS A 144 6.20 5.60 0.86
N SER A 145 5.13 5.20 1.57
CA SER A 145 4.23 4.12 1.17
C SER A 145 3.38 4.53 -0.03
N ALA A 146 2.82 5.75 0.01
CA ALA A 146 2.01 6.29 -1.08
C ALA A 146 2.82 6.39 -2.38
N TYR A 147 4.03 6.99 -2.31
CA TYR A 147 4.94 7.05 -3.45
C TYR A 147 5.31 5.67 -3.97
N SER A 148 5.79 4.79 -3.09
CA SER A 148 6.30 3.48 -3.50
C SER A 148 5.21 2.61 -4.11
N THR A 149 4.00 2.68 -3.55
CA THR A 149 2.83 1.96 -4.08
C THR A 149 2.47 2.46 -5.48
N LEU A 150 2.37 3.77 -5.68
CA LEU A 150 2.05 4.32 -7.00
C LEU A 150 3.15 4.04 -8.03
N ILE A 151 4.41 4.25 -7.69
CA ILE A 151 5.57 3.96 -8.56
C ILE A 151 5.57 2.49 -9.00
N GLY A 152 5.40 1.57 -8.04
CA GLY A 152 5.34 0.14 -8.34
C GLY A 152 4.18 -0.20 -9.28
N THR A 153 2.99 0.35 -9.04
CA THR A 153 1.83 0.18 -9.91
C THR A 153 2.06 0.77 -11.31
N LEU A 154 2.72 1.92 -11.44
CA LEU A 154 3.05 2.52 -12.73
C LEU A 154 4.02 1.63 -13.54
N PHE A 155 5.07 1.09 -12.92
CA PHE A 155 5.97 0.13 -13.58
C PHE A 155 5.26 -1.16 -13.98
N LYS A 156 4.40 -1.70 -13.11
CA LYS A 156 3.55 -2.87 -13.41
C LYS A 156 2.68 -2.63 -14.64
N ASN A 157 2.16 -1.40 -14.81
CA ASN A 157 1.32 -0.99 -15.93
C ASN A 157 2.08 -0.39 -17.12
N ASN A 158 3.41 -0.56 -17.19
CA ASN A 158 4.29 -0.06 -18.25
C ASN A 158 4.28 1.48 -18.43
N LYS A 159 3.89 2.24 -17.41
CA LYS A 159 3.86 3.71 -17.37
C LYS A 159 5.18 4.29 -16.86
N VAL A 160 6.26 4.01 -17.59
CA VAL A 160 7.63 4.30 -17.11
C VAL A 160 7.92 5.78 -17.00
N LYS A 161 7.38 6.60 -17.91
CA LYS A 161 7.63 8.04 -17.89
C LYS A 161 7.07 8.64 -16.59
N GLU A 162 5.84 8.28 -16.27
CA GLU A 162 5.14 8.66 -15.05
C GLU A 162 5.83 8.08 -13.82
N ALA A 163 6.28 6.82 -13.86
CA ALA A 163 7.00 6.20 -12.76
C ALA A 163 8.32 6.93 -12.43
N LEU A 164 9.11 7.28 -13.44
CA LEU A 164 10.37 8.02 -13.26
C LEU A 164 10.13 9.45 -12.76
N ASP A 165 9.07 10.12 -13.21
CA ASP A 165 8.67 11.42 -12.65
C ASP A 165 8.30 11.30 -11.16
N MET A 166 7.53 10.27 -10.79
CA MET A 166 7.18 10.03 -9.39
C MET A 166 8.41 9.70 -8.53
N ILE A 167 9.42 9.01 -9.07
CA ILE A 167 10.70 8.76 -8.38
C ILE A 167 11.40 10.09 -8.07
N ASN A 168 11.48 11.00 -9.03
CA ASN A 168 12.10 12.31 -8.82
C ASN A 168 11.35 13.13 -7.75
N ARG A 169 10.01 13.10 -7.79
CA ARG A 169 9.17 13.74 -6.76
C ARG A 169 9.39 13.12 -5.38
N SER A 170 9.51 11.80 -5.28
CA SER A 170 9.78 11.09 -4.03
C SER A 170 11.13 11.49 -3.43
N VAL A 171 12.17 11.60 -4.27
CA VAL A 171 13.50 12.08 -3.86
C VAL A 171 13.43 13.52 -3.37
N SER A 172 12.78 14.41 -4.11
CA SER A 172 12.61 15.83 -3.73
C SER A 172 11.89 16.00 -2.40
N ASP A 173 10.94 15.11 -2.09
CA ASP A 173 10.16 15.12 -0.86
C ASP A 173 10.86 14.38 0.30
N LEU A 174 12.09 13.88 0.10
CA LEU A 174 12.84 13.06 1.05
C LEU A 174 12.02 11.84 1.51
N ARG A 175 11.40 11.17 0.55
CA ARG A 175 10.65 9.94 0.74
C ARG A 175 11.41 8.80 0.05
N PRO A 176 12.24 8.03 0.78
CA PRO A 176 12.91 6.89 0.20
C PRO A 176 11.88 5.84 -0.26
N LEU A 177 12.21 5.15 -1.34
CA LEU A 177 11.35 4.10 -1.89
C LEU A 177 11.37 2.85 -1.01
N GLN A 178 10.26 2.13 -0.98
CA GLN A 178 10.11 0.84 -0.33
C GLN A 178 10.21 -0.30 -1.34
N ASP A 179 10.36 -1.53 -0.81
CA ASP A 179 10.63 -2.77 -1.53
C ASP A 179 9.76 -2.98 -2.78
N TYR A 180 8.46 -2.71 -2.66
CA TYR A 180 7.53 -2.90 -3.77
C TYR A 180 7.89 -2.07 -5.02
N ALA A 181 8.34 -0.82 -4.83
CA ALA A 181 8.71 0.04 -5.95
C ALA A 181 9.96 -0.48 -6.67
N TYR A 182 11.01 -0.85 -5.93
CA TYR A 182 12.22 -1.42 -6.51
C TYR A 182 11.94 -2.74 -7.22
N LYS A 183 11.16 -3.63 -6.58
CA LYS A 183 10.75 -4.90 -7.18
C LYS A 183 10.06 -4.71 -8.52
N GLU A 184 9.04 -3.84 -8.60
CA GLU A 184 8.34 -3.63 -9.87
C GLU A 184 9.16 -2.86 -10.91
N TRP A 185 10.08 -1.99 -10.48
CA TRP A 185 11.03 -1.34 -11.38
C TRP A 185 11.97 -2.36 -12.04
N MET A 186 12.54 -3.29 -11.27
CA MET A 186 13.35 -4.39 -11.80
C MET A 186 12.52 -5.31 -12.70
N ASN A 187 11.34 -5.73 -12.24
CA ASN A 187 10.44 -6.60 -13.00
C ASN A 187 10.01 -5.97 -14.33
N TYR A 188 9.82 -4.65 -14.38
CA TYR A 188 9.54 -3.97 -15.64
C TYR A 188 10.64 -4.24 -16.67
N TYR A 189 11.92 -4.06 -16.31
CA TYR A 189 13.02 -4.28 -17.24
C TYR A 189 13.17 -5.75 -17.64
N LEU A 190 12.97 -6.68 -16.70
CA LEU A 190 12.97 -8.12 -16.96
C LEU A 190 11.85 -8.54 -17.93
N ARG A 191 10.67 -7.92 -17.84
CA ARG A 191 9.54 -8.16 -18.76
C ARG A 191 9.78 -7.54 -20.12
N LYS A 192 10.28 -6.29 -20.15
CA LYS A 192 10.43 -5.43 -21.33
C LYS A 192 11.54 -5.91 -22.27
N TYR A 193 12.67 -6.35 -21.73
CA TYR A 193 13.86 -6.69 -22.51
C TYR A 193 14.20 -8.17 -22.41
N LYS A 194 14.82 -8.72 -23.47
CA LYS A 194 15.30 -10.12 -23.51
C LYS A 194 16.82 -10.24 -23.46
N ASN A 195 17.53 -9.24 -23.97
CA ASN A 195 18.98 -9.22 -23.93
C ASN A 195 19.48 -8.94 -22.50
N LYS A 196 20.26 -9.87 -21.94
CA LYS A 196 20.79 -9.75 -20.57
C LYS A 196 21.60 -8.46 -20.36
N GLY A 197 22.47 -8.11 -21.31
CA GLY A 197 23.27 -6.89 -21.24
C GLY A 197 22.43 -5.61 -21.22
N THR A 198 21.34 -5.56 -21.99
CA THR A 198 20.40 -4.43 -21.95
C THR A 198 19.67 -4.36 -20.61
N ILE A 199 19.24 -5.49 -20.05
CA ILE A 199 18.61 -5.54 -18.72
C ILE A 199 19.60 -5.01 -17.67
N ILE A 200 20.84 -5.49 -17.66
CA ILE A 200 21.89 -5.05 -16.72
C ILE A 200 22.09 -3.54 -16.80
N LYS A 201 22.22 -2.97 -18.00
CA LYS A 201 22.34 -1.51 -18.19
C LYS A 201 21.20 -0.74 -17.53
N HIS A 202 19.98 -1.26 -17.56
CA HIS A 202 18.85 -0.65 -16.90
C HIS A 202 18.84 -0.87 -15.38
N LEU A 203 19.22 -2.04 -14.89
CA LEU A 203 19.38 -2.28 -13.45
C LEU A 203 20.46 -1.38 -12.84
N ASP A 204 21.53 -1.08 -13.58
CA ASP A 204 22.57 -0.14 -13.15
C ASP A 204 22.02 1.28 -12.96
N THR A 205 20.92 1.65 -13.63
CA THR A 205 20.25 2.94 -13.37
C THR A 205 19.55 2.95 -12.01
N ILE A 206 19.06 1.81 -11.54
CA ILE A 206 18.48 1.64 -10.20
C ILE A 206 19.59 1.74 -9.15
N CYS A 207 20.71 1.03 -9.35
CA CYS A 207 21.90 1.14 -8.50
C CYS A 207 22.41 2.58 -8.44
N SER A 208 22.48 3.26 -9.59
CA SER A 208 22.85 4.67 -9.67
C SER A 208 21.89 5.57 -8.89
N HIS A 209 20.58 5.31 -8.96
CA HIS A 209 19.59 6.05 -8.17
C HIS A 209 19.82 5.85 -6.66
N ILE A 210 20.05 4.61 -6.21
CA ILE A 210 20.31 4.30 -4.80
C ILE A 210 21.57 5.04 -4.32
N THR A 211 22.68 4.93 -5.06
CA THR A 211 23.96 5.54 -4.69
C THR A 211 23.90 7.07 -4.71
N LYS A 212 23.35 7.68 -5.76
CA LYS A 212 23.30 9.15 -5.90
C LYS A 212 22.44 9.83 -4.84
N ASN A 213 21.40 9.15 -4.37
CA ASN A 213 20.48 9.69 -3.38
C ASN A 213 20.75 9.16 -1.96
N CYS A 214 21.83 8.39 -1.77
CA CYS A 214 22.17 7.71 -0.51
C CYS A 214 20.96 6.96 0.09
N ALA A 215 20.16 6.32 -0.77
CA ALA A 215 18.93 5.68 -0.34
C ALA A 215 19.22 4.44 0.51
N VAL A 216 18.64 4.37 1.70
CA VAL A 216 18.67 3.17 2.53
C VAL A 216 17.64 2.18 1.97
N ILE A 217 18.10 1.02 1.53
CA ILE A 217 17.25 -0.07 1.07
C ILE A 217 17.15 -1.15 2.15
N SER A 218 16.04 -1.88 2.19
CA SER A 218 15.88 -3.01 3.10
C SER A 218 16.72 -4.22 2.64
N MET A 219 16.95 -5.16 3.57
CA MET A 219 17.55 -6.46 3.22
C MET A 219 16.76 -7.19 2.15
N ALA A 220 15.41 -7.15 2.19
CA ALA A 220 14.57 -7.80 1.19
C ALA A 220 14.77 -7.21 -0.21
N THR A 221 14.93 -5.88 -0.31
CA THR A 221 15.27 -5.23 -1.60
C THR A 221 16.65 -5.65 -2.07
N ALA A 222 17.65 -5.65 -1.18
CA ALA A 222 19.01 -6.04 -1.52
C ALA A 222 19.10 -7.50 -1.99
N ASP A 223 18.42 -8.42 -1.30
CA ASP A 223 18.32 -9.83 -1.69
C ASP A 223 17.68 -10.02 -3.07
N GLU A 224 16.59 -9.28 -3.36
CA GLU A 224 15.93 -9.34 -4.67
C GLU A 224 16.84 -8.79 -5.77
N MET A 225 17.61 -7.73 -5.51
CA MET A 225 18.62 -7.20 -6.44
C MET A 225 19.71 -8.23 -6.71
N ILE A 226 20.32 -8.81 -5.67
CA ILE A 226 21.35 -9.86 -5.78
C ILE A 226 20.82 -11.02 -6.62
N LYS A 227 19.64 -11.55 -6.27
CA LYS A 227 18.99 -12.62 -7.02
C LYS A 227 18.79 -12.25 -8.48
N THR A 228 18.34 -11.04 -8.77
CA THR A 228 18.12 -10.56 -10.14
C THR A 228 19.42 -10.51 -10.95
N TYR A 229 20.51 -9.96 -10.39
CA TYR A 229 21.81 -9.95 -11.05
C TYR A 229 22.38 -11.36 -11.25
N SER A 230 22.23 -12.25 -10.28
CA SER A 230 22.65 -13.65 -10.38
C SER A 230 21.93 -14.40 -11.51
N LEU A 231 20.63 -14.19 -11.71
CA LEU A 231 19.88 -14.74 -12.85
C LEU A 231 20.41 -14.24 -14.20
N LEU A 232 21.03 -13.06 -14.23
CA LEU A 232 21.65 -12.47 -15.42
C LEU A 232 23.10 -12.91 -15.62
N GLY A 233 23.63 -13.78 -14.75
CA GLY A 233 24.96 -14.37 -14.85
C GLY A 233 26.07 -13.57 -14.17
N TRP A 234 25.72 -12.62 -13.29
CA TRP A 234 26.69 -11.90 -12.46
C TRP A 234 26.89 -12.61 -11.12
N ASN A 235 28.09 -12.54 -10.56
CA ASN A 235 28.30 -12.91 -9.17
C ASN A 235 27.99 -11.69 -8.29
N ALA A 236 26.81 -11.66 -7.68
CA ALA A 236 26.39 -10.61 -6.77
C ALA A 236 26.32 -11.16 -5.34
N GLU A 237 26.94 -10.46 -4.40
CA GLU A 237 27.02 -10.87 -2.98
C GLU A 237 27.06 -9.64 -2.06
N PHE A 238 26.78 -9.86 -0.77
CA PHE A 238 27.00 -8.83 0.24
C PHE A 238 28.49 -8.70 0.53
N VAL A 239 28.99 -7.45 0.51
CA VAL A 239 30.36 -7.14 0.88
C VAL A 239 30.34 -6.15 2.04
N GLU A 240 31.04 -6.50 3.13
CA GLU A 240 31.26 -5.58 4.24
C GLU A 240 32.37 -4.59 3.86
N VAL A 241 32.03 -3.30 3.77
CA VAL A 241 33.01 -2.24 3.51
C VAL A 241 33.51 -1.71 4.84
N ILE A 242 34.65 -2.24 5.29
CA ILE A 242 35.34 -1.74 6.48
C ILE A 242 36.03 -0.43 6.11
N LYS A 243 35.60 0.69 6.71
CA LYS A 243 36.27 1.98 6.57
C LYS A 243 37.64 1.88 7.27
N GLN A 244 38.74 1.84 6.51
CA GLN A 244 40.07 2.00 7.09
C GLN A 244 40.16 3.40 7.74
N ARG A 245 40.52 3.42 9.03
CA ARG A 245 40.71 4.65 9.82
C ARG A 245 41.98 5.38 9.42
#